data_AF-A0A5K0WGK3-F1
#
_entry.id   AF-A0A5K0WGK3-F1
#
_cell.length_a   1.000
_cell.length_b   1.000
_cell.length_c   1.000
_cell.angle_alpha   90.00
_cell.angle_beta   90.00
_cell.angle_gamma   90.00
#
_symmetry.space_group_name_H-M   'P 1'
#
loop_
_entity.id
_entity.type
_entity.pdbx_description
1 polymer ?
#
loop_
_entity_poly.entity_id
_entity_poly.type
_entity_poly.pdbx_seq_one_letter_code
_entity_poly.pdbx_strand_id
1 'polypeptide(L)'
;KIVITSRNVELNIVDNFRRTKETYKVPYGAIMAKGNGEEVNSGETVAKWDPHTIPVITEVNGFVRFIDMIDGQSITRQADELTGLSSIVVMDTAERMTIGKDLRPSLKIIDNY
;
A
#
# COMPACT_ATOMS: atom_id res chain seq x y z
N LYS A 1 -5.51 11.80 5.27
CA LYS A 1 -6.09 10.46 4.97
C LYS A 1 -5.58 9.51 6.03
N ILE A 2 -6.44 8.70 6.62
CA ILE A 2 -6.06 7.71 7.62
C ILE A 2 -5.81 6.39 6.89
N VAL A 3 -4.60 5.85 7.00
CA VAL A 3 -4.21 4.59 6.34
C VAL A 3 -3.96 3.54 7.41
N ILE A 4 -4.54 2.35 7.22
CA ILE A 4 -4.34 1.23 8.13
C ILE A 4 -2.97 0.59 7.85
N THR A 5 -2.06 0.63 8.82
CA THR A 5 -0.73 0.00 8.74
C THR A 5 -0.62 -1.30 9.56
N SER A 6 -1.72 -1.72 10.19
CA SER A 6 -1.80 -3.00 10.91
C SER A 6 -2.35 -4.11 10.01
N ARG A 7 -1.88 -5.35 10.18
CA ARG A 7 -2.30 -6.51 9.35
C ARG A 7 -3.55 -7.22 9.87
N ASN A 8 -3.87 -7.05 11.14
CA ASN A 8 -5.03 -7.65 11.80
C ASN A 8 -5.90 -6.54 12.39
N VAL A 9 -6.75 -5.93 11.56
CA VAL A 9 -7.68 -4.87 11.99
C VAL A 9 -9.11 -5.33 11.80
N GLU A 10 -9.92 -5.09 12.82
CA GLU A 10 -11.37 -5.26 12.78
C GLU A 10 -12.05 -3.90 12.94
N LEU A 11 -12.99 -3.62 12.04
CA LEU A 11 -13.88 -2.48 12.12
C LEU A 11 -15.21 -2.95 12.67
N ASN A 12 -15.61 -2.40 13.81
CA ASN A 12 -16.87 -2.71 14.46
C ASN A 12 -17.80 -1.51 14.38
N ILE A 13 -19.02 -1.73 13.90
CA ILE A 13 -20.10 -0.74 13.97
C ILE A 13 -20.90 -1.03 15.22
N VAL A 14 -20.93 -0.06 16.15
CA VAL A 14 -21.59 -0.20 17.45
C VAL A 14 -22.78 0.76 17.55
N ASP A 15 -23.80 0.37 18.31
CA ASP A 15 -24.93 1.25 18.63
C ASP A 15 -24.66 2.12 19.88
N ASN A 16 -25.62 2.98 20.22
CA ASN A 16 -25.54 3.87 21.39
C ASN A 16 -25.45 3.11 22.73
N PHE A 17 -25.78 1.82 22.75
CA PHE A 17 -25.66 0.94 23.92
C PHE A 17 -24.36 0.11 23.87
N ARG A 18 -23.41 0.44 22.99
CA ARG A 18 -22.15 -0.28 22.74
C ARG A 18 -22.33 -1.73 22.30
N ARG A 19 -23.47 -2.08 21.71
CA ARG A 19 -23.66 -3.40 21.11
C ARG A 19 -23.13 -3.38 19.68
N THR A 20 -22.30 -4.35 19.34
CA THR A 20 -21.80 -4.53 17.97
C THR A 20 -22.94 -4.97 17.06
N LYS A 21 -23.18 -4.20 16.00
CA LYS A 21 -24.13 -4.52 14.93
C LYS A 21 -23.44 -5.25 13.79
N GLU A 22 -22.25 -4.81 13.41
CA GLU A 22 -21.51 -5.34 12.27
C GLU A 22 -20.01 -5.38 12.59
N THR A 23 -19.32 -6.37 12.05
CA THR A 23 -17.88 -6.55 12.18
C THR A 23 -17.29 -6.87 10.81
N TYR A 24 -16.25 -6.13 10.43
CA TYR A 24 -15.55 -6.29 9.15
C TYR A 24 -14.05 -6.41 9.38
N LYS A 25 -13.39 -7.31 8.65
CA LYS A 25 -11.93 -7.33 8.57
C LYS A 25 -11.47 -6.25 7.62
N VAL A 26 -10.52 -5.43 8.06
CA VAL A 26 -9.94 -4.35 7.26
C VAL A 26 -8.52 -4.70 6.85
N PRO A 27 -8.20 -4.73 5.54
CA PRO A 27 -6.87 -5.11 5.08
C PRO A 27 -5.83 -4.01 5.32
N TYR A 28 -4.56 -4.42 5.33
CA TYR A 28 -3.42 -3.50 5.36
C TYR A 28 -3.45 -2.57 4.14
N GLY A 29 -3.25 -1.29 4.39
CA GLY A 29 -3.29 -0.23 3.38
C GLY A 29 -4.67 0.27 3.02
N ALA A 30 -5.73 -0.23 3.67
CA ALA A 30 -7.05 0.37 3.56
C ALA A 30 -7.03 1.83 4.02
N ILE A 31 -7.77 2.67 3.30
CA ILE A 31 -7.98 4.07 3.62
C ILE A 31 -9.31 4.18 4.37
N MET A 32 -9.24 4.64 5.61
CA MET A 32 -10.42 4.94 6.40
C MET A 32 -10.98 6.31 6.02
N ALA A 33 -12.30 6.39 5.86
CA ALA A 33 -13.00 7.66 5.68
C ALA A 33 -13.10 8.44 7.00
N LYS A 34 -13.17 7.73 8.13
CA LYS A 34 -13.33 8.27 9.48
C LYS A 34 -12.42 7.56 10.47
N GLY A 35 -12.07 8.27 11.55
CA GLY A 35 -11.28 7.74 12.67
C GLY A 35 -12.09 6.86 13.62
N ASN A 36 -11.41 6.35 14.64
CA ASN A 36 -12.04 5.52 15.67
C ASN A 36 -13.04 6.34 16.50
N GLY A 37 -14.24 5.78 16.71
CA GLY A 37 -15.30 6.39 17.53
C GLY A 37 -16.12 7.47 16.83
N GLU A 38 -15.86 7.76 15.56
CA GLU A 38 -16.68 8.69 14.79
C GLU A 38 -18.03 8.07 14.40
N GLU A 39 -19.09 8.88 14.43
CA GLU A 39 -20.43 8.46 14.03
C GLU A 39 -20.53 8.26 12.52
N VAL A 40 -21.31 7.26 12.10
CA VAL A 40 -21.52 6.90 10.69
C VAL A 40 -23.00 6.77 10.39
N ASN A 41 -23.40 7.17 9.19
CA ASN A 41 -24.77 6.97 8.72
C ASN A 41 -24.88 5.61 7.99
N SER A 42 -26.10 5.07 7.97
CA SER A 42 -26.37 3.85 7.19
C SER A 42 -26.08 4.08 5.71
N GLY A 43 -25.34 3.15 5.09
CA GLY A 43 -24.93 3.22 3.69
C GLY A 43 -23.69 4.09 3.42
N GLU A 44 -23.08 4.67 4.46
CA GLU A 44 -21.85 5.44 4.31
C GLU A 44 -20.62 4.54 4.10
N THR A 45 -19.75 4.90 3.15
CA THR A 45 -18.49 4.19 2.93
C THR A 45 -17.47 4.57 4.00
N VAL A 46 -17.20 3.65 4.93
CA VAL A 46 -16.29 3.88 6.08
C VAL A 46 -14.83 3.53 5.80
N ALA A 47 -14.58 2.64 4.84
CA ALA A 47 -13.25 2.21 4.44
C ALA A 47 -13.22 1.87 2.95
N LYS A 48 -12.06 2.07 2.31
CA LYS A 48 -11.82 1.68 0.91
C LYS A 48 -10.42 1.11 0.73
N TRP A 49 -10.29 0.15 -0.15
CA TRP A 49 -9.00 -0.43 -0.54
C TRP A 49 -9.09 -0.95 -1.98
N ASP A 50 -7.94 -1.21 -2.58
CA ASP A 50 -7.84 -1.94 -3.83
C ASP A 50 -7.75 -3.44 -3.52
N PRO A 51 -8.70 -4.28 -3.97
CA PRO A 51 -8.67 -5.71 -3.72
C PRO A 51 -7.63 -6.47 -4.56
N HIS A 52 -7.06 -5.83 -5.59
CA HIS A 52 -6.11 -6.45 -6.53
C HIS A 52 -4.65 -6.12 -6.22
N THR A 53 -4.39 -5.19 -5.29
CA THR A 53 -3.03 -4.78 -4.93
C THR A 53 -2.81 -4.77 -3.42
N ILE A 54 -1.62 -5.17 -3.00
CA ILE A 54 -1.18 -5.06 -1.60
C ILE A 54 -0.10 -3.97 -1.57
N PRO A 55 -0.35 -2.82 -0.93
CA PRO A 55 0.62 -1.73 -0.93
C PRO A 55 1.81 -2.06 -0.02
N VAL A 56 2.94 -1.40 -0.29
CA VAL A 56 4.08 -1.31 0.65
C VAL A 56 4.10 0.11 1.18
N ILE A 57 3.94 0.29 2.50
CA ILE A 57 3.81 1.61 3.13
C ILE A 57 5.01 1.87 4.03
N THR A 58 5.63 3.05 3.89
CA THR A 58 6.69 3.51 4.80
C THR A 58 6.12 3.91 6.16
N GLU A 59 6.83 3.53 7.22
CA GLU A 59 6.51 3.91 8.61
C GLU A 59 7.11 5.27 9.00
N VAL A 60 8.06 5.76 8.20
CA VAL A 60 8.81 6.99 8.45
C VAL A 60 8.66 7.98 7.31
N ASN A 61 8.77 9.26 7.65
CA ASN A 61 8.87 10.35 6.69
C ASN A 61 10.31 10.50 6.19
N GLY A 62 10.48 11.03 4.99
CA GLY A 62 11.79 11.32 4.39
C GLY A 62 11.71 11.30 2.86
N PHE A 63 12.86 11.09 2.23
CA PHE A 63 13.00 11.04 0.77
C PHE A 63 13.30 9.62 0.30
N VAL A 64 12.72 9.24 -0.84
CA VAL A 64 12.97 7.93 -1.44
C VAL A 64 14.31 7.95 -2.18
N ARG A 65 15.19 7.01 -1.83
CA ARG A 65 16.40 6.68 -2.58
C ARG A 65 16.28 5.25 -3.10
N PHE A 66 16.40 5.10 -4.42
CA PHE A 66 16.43 3.78 -5.06
C PHE A 66 17.76 3.08 -4.79
N ILE A 67 17.70 1.84 -4.35
CA ILE A 67 18.85 0.97 -4.13
C ILE A 67 18.68 -0.25 -5.02
N ASP A 68 19.71 -0.60 -5.79
CA ASP A 68 19.73 -1.76 -6.69
C ASP A 68 18.58 -1.80 -7.71
N MET A 69 17.98 -0.66 -8.05
CA MET A 69 16.93 -0.53 -9.07
C MET A 69 17.54 -0.01 -10.38
N ILE A 70 18.00 -0.94 -11.21
CA ILE A 70 18.66 -0.67 -12.49
C ILE A 70 17.77 -1.19 -13.63
N ASP A 71 17.48 -0.31 -14.58
CA ASP A 71 16.64 -0.61 -15.74
C ASP A 71 17.24 -1.73 -16.60
N GLY A 72 16.42 -2.70 -16.98
CA GLY A 72 16.84 -3.89 -17.71
C GLY A 72 17.69 -4.91 -16.91
N GLN A 73 17.98 -4.65 -15.62
CA GLN A 73 18.71 -5.59 -14.76
C GLN A 73 17.91 -6.06 -13.55
N SER A 74 17.22 -5.16 -12.84
CA SER A 74 16.36 -5.47 -11.70
C SER A 74 14.96 -4.86 -11.78
N ILE A 75 14.78 -3.83 -12.61
CA ILE A 75 13.48 -3.21 -12.89
C ILE A 75 13.28 -3.05 -14.41
N THR A 76 12.02 -2.86 -14.80
CA THR A 76 11.62 -2.45 -16.15
C THR A 76 10.58 -1.32 -16.07
N ARG A 77 10.48 -0.51 -17.12
CA ARG A 77 9.44 0.50 -17.26
C ARG A 77 8.31 -0.04 -18.13
N GLN A 78 7.10 -0.06 -17.60
CA GLN A 78 5.90 -0.42 -18.35
C GLN A 78 5.03 0.82 -18.53
N ALA A 79 4.66 1.08 -19.78
CA ALA A 79 3.68 2.11 -20.11
C ALA A 79 2.30 1.45 -20.21
N ASP A 80 1.33 2.01 -19.50
CA ASP A 80 -0.07 1.66 -19.67
C ASP A 80 -0.60 2.37 -20.92
N GLU A 81 -0.98 1.62 -21.95
CA GLU A 81 -1.38 2.16 -23.27
C GLU A 81 -2.69 2.94 -23.24
N LEU A 82 -3.56 2.70 -22.24
CA LEU A 82 -4.85 3.37 -22.12
C LEU A 82 -4.72 4.73 -21.41
N THR A 83 -3.89 4.78 -20.36
CA THR A 83 -3.72 5.96 -19.51
C THR A 83 -2.49 6.80 -19.87
N GLY A 84 -1.54 6.23 -20.61
CA GLY A 84 -0.25 6.84 -20.93
C GLY A 84 0.71 6.95 -19.75
N LEU A 85 0.36 6.41 -18.58
CA LEU A 85 1.19 6.45 -17.38
C LEU A 85 2.30 5.41 -17.46
N SER A 86 3.52 5.79 -17.09
CA SER A 86 4.64 4.86 -16.97
C SER A 86 4.87 4.48 -15.51
N SER A 87 5.05 3.17 -15.28
CA SER A 87 5.31 2.59 -13.97
C SER A 87 6.62 1.80 -13.97
N ILE A 88 7.29 1.76 -12.82
CA ILE A 88 8.48 0.94 -12.61
C ILE A 88 8.03 -0.40 -12.02
N VAL A 89 8.36 -1.50 -12.70
CA VAL A 89 8.04 -2.86 -12.28
C VAL A 89 9.32 -3.59 -11.91
N VAL A 90 9.36 -4.18 -10.71
CA VAL A 90 10.48 -5.02 -10.28
C VAL A 90 10.39 -6.36 -11.03
N MET A 91 11.47 -6.75 -11.69
CA MET A 91 11.53 -8.01 -12.44
C MET A 91 11.66 -9.21 -11.50
N ASP A 92 11.04 -10.33 -11.85
CA ASP A 92 11.26 -11.59 -11.12
C ASP A 92 12.72 -12.04 -11.27
N THR A 93 13.27 -12.75 -10.28
CA THR A 93 14.66 -13.23 -10.31
C THR A 93 14.94 -14.10 -11.55
N ALA A 94 13.94 -14.85 -12.04
CA ALA A 94 14.06 -15.65 -13.26
C ALA A 94 14.19 -14.82 -14.54
N GLU A 95 13.62 -13.61 -14.56
CA GLU A 95 13.66 -12.68 -15.70
C GLU A 95 14.94 -11.85 -15.75
N ARG A 96 15.70 -11.79 -14.64
CA ARG A 96 16.93 -10.99 -14.54
C ARG A 96 18.12 -11.68 -15.23
N MET A 97 18.92 -10.90 -15.95
CA MET A 97 20.23 -11.33 -16.43
C MET A 97 21.17 -11.71 -15.28
N THR A 98 22.23 -12.49 -15.53
CA THR A 98 23.15 -13.01 -14.50
C THR A 98 23.66 -11.93 -13.53
N ILE A 99 23.99 -10.74 -14.04
CA ILE A 99 24.48 -9.60 -13.22
C ILE A 99 23.38 -9.05 -12.29
N GLY A 100 22.11 -9.13 -12.71
CA GLY A 100 20.96 -8.62 -11.95
C GLY A 100 20.40 -9.58 -10.90
N LYS A 101 20.83 -10.85 -10.89
CA LYS A 101 20.32 -11.86 -9.94
C LYS A 101 20.72 -11.60 -8.50
N ASP A 102 21.88 -10.97 -8.30
CA ASP A 102 22.38 -10.63 -6.96
C ASP A 102 21.85 -9.28 -6.45
N LEU A 103 21.26 -8.46 -7.33
CA LEU A 103 20.65 -7.18 -6.96
C LEU A 103 19.42 -7.38 -6.06
N ARG A 104 19.27 -6.51 -5.05
CA ARG A 104 18.13 -6.51 -4.11
C ARG A 104 17.40 -5.17 -4.20
N PRO A 105 16.54 -4.98 -5.23
CA PRO A 105 15.86 -3.71 -5.44
C PRO A 105 15.06 -3.33 -4.19
N SER A 106 15.32 -2.15 -3.65
CA SER A 106 14.67 -1.64 -2.45
C SER A 106 14.53 -0.12 -2.46
N LEU A 107 13.51 0.34 -1.74
CA LEU A 107 13.26 1.76 -1.52
C LEU A 107 13.79 2.12 -0.13
N LYS A 108 14.88 2.89 -0.08
CA LYS A 108 15.44 3.37 1.18
C LYS A 108 14.90 4.77 1.46
N ILE A 109 14.46 5.00 2.69
CA ILE A 109 14.10 6.35 3.14
C ILE A 109 15.35 7.01 3.74
N ILE A 110 15.68 8.20 3.26
CA ILE A 110 16.79 9.04 3.75
C ILE A 110 16.25 10.36 4.29
N ASP A 111 17.00 10.96 5.20
CA ASP A 111 16.75 12.33 5.66
C ASP A 111 17.50 13.35 4.78
N ASN A 112 17.07 14.61 4.83
CA ASN A 112 17.78 15.73 4.21
C ASN A 112 18.84 16.26 5.18
N TYR A 113 20.06 15.73 5.11
CA TYR A 113 21.26 16.37 5.66
C TYR A 113 22.42 16.27 4.67
#